data_AF-A0A9P0LXU7-F1
#
_entry.id   AF-A0A9P0LXU7-F1
#
_cell.length_a   1.000
_cell.length_b   1.000
_cell.length_c   1.000
_cell.angle_alpha   90.00
_cell.angle_beta   90.00
_cell.angle_gamma   90.00
#
_symmetry.space_group_name_H-M   'P 1'
#
loop_
_entity.id
_entity.type
_entity.pdbx_description
1 polymer ?
#
loop_
_entity_poly.entity_id
_entity_poly.type
_entity_poly.pdbx_seq_one_letter_code
_entity_poly.pdbx_strand_id
1 'polypeptide(L)' 'MKYLCAIFAIFSLMAVFAAAEEPEVRPMLSVRAPSVSAGPLGTCECNSCNQYCYGNNYIGGFCYSTSCYCVKYQ' A
#
# COMPACT_ATOMS: atom_id res chain seq x y z
N MET A 1 1.72 44.12 -26.34
CA MET A 1 2.56 43.97 -25.13
C MET A 1 1.76 43.73 -23.84
N LYS A 2 0.64 44.45 -23.58
CA LYS A 2 -0.11 44.37 -22.31
C LYS A 2 -0.71 42.98 -21.98
N TYR A 3 -1.10 42.20 -22.99
CA TYR A 3 -1.68 40.85 -22.81
C TYR A 3 -0.64 39.74 -22.66
N LEU A 4 0.63 40.04 -22.93
CA LEU A 4 1.70 39.03 -22.99
C LEU A 4 2.02 38.48 -21.59
N CYS A 5 2.03 39.36 -20.58
CA CYS A 5 2.19 38.95 -19.17
C CYS A 5 0.99 38.12 -18.67
N ALA A 6 -0.22 38.45 -19.11
CA ALA A 6 -1.43 37.72 -18.73
C ALA A 6 -1.40 36.27 -19.27
N ILE A 7 -0.92 36.09 -20.50
CA ILE A 7 -0.80 34.76 -21.11
C ILE A 7 0.20 33.89 -20.33
N PHE A 8 1.37 34.42 -19.97
CA PHE A 8 2.37 33.68 -19.18
C PHE A 8 1.87 33.30 -17.78
N ALA A 9 1.08 34.17 -17.14
CA ALA A 9 0.48 33.88 -15.84
C ALA A 9 -0.51 32.70 -15.92
N ILE A 10 -1.29 32.60 -17.01
CA ILE A 10 -2.24 31.50 -17.21
C ILE A 10 -1.51 30.18 -17.46
N PHE A 11 -0.46 30.20 -18.30
CA PHE A 11 0.32 28.99 -18.60
C PHE A 11 1.06 28.45 -17.37
N SER A 12 1.65 29.34 -16.56
CA SER A 12 2.29 28.95 -15.30
C SER A 12 1.29 28.38 -14.30
N LEU A 13 0.08 28.94 -14.21
CA LEU A 13 -0.99 28.40 -13.38
C LEU A 13 -1.38 26.98 -13.82
N MET A 14 -1.60 26.75 -15.12
CA MET A 14 -1.95 25.43 -15.66
C MET A 14 -0.87 24.38 -15.43
N ALA A 15 0.41 24.76 -15.51
CA ALA A 15 1.53 23.86 -15.24
C ALA A 15 1.57 23.41 -13.76
N VAL A 16 1.21 24.27 -12.82
CA VAL A 16 1.11 23.91 -11.40
C VAL A 16 0.01 22.88 -11.15
N PHE A 17 -1.16 23.07 -11.79
CA PHE A 17 -2.26 22.09 -11.67
C PHE A 17 -1.94 20.76 -12.33
N ALA A 18 -1.17 20.75 -13.42
CA ALA A 18 -0.74 19.50 -14.08
C ALA A 18 0.30 18.71 -13.26
N ALA A 19 1.10 19.37 -12.43
CA ALA A 19 2.12 18.74 -11.59
C ALA A 19 1.58 18.20 -10.25
N ALA A 20 0.30 18.44 -9.94
CA ALA A 20 -0.35 17.86 -8.78
C ALA A 20 -0.78 16.41 -9.10
N GLU A 21 0.20 15.52 -9.25
CA GLU A 21 -0.03 14.08 -9.26
C GLU A 21 -0.16 13.65 -7.79
N GLU A 22 -1.38 13.35 -7.35
CA GLU A 22 -1.57 12.71 -6.04
C GLU A 22 -0.97 11.30 -6.12
N PRO A 23 -0.11 10.89 -5.18
CA PRO A 23 0.37 9.52 -5.15
C PRO A 23 -0.86 8.61 -5.01
N GLU A 24 -1.04 7.71 -5.96
CA GLU A 24 -2.10 6.72 -5.94
C GLU A 24 -1.90 5.85 -4.68
N VAL A 25 -2.56 6.21 -3.58
CA VAL A 25 -2.51 5.45 -2.33
C VAL A 25 -3.33 4.20 -2.57
N ARG A 26 -2.69 3.16 -3.13
CA ARG A 26 -3.30 1.82 -3.20
C ARG A 26 -3.63 1.42 -1.76
N PRO A 27 -4.91 1.28 -1.40
CA PRO A 27 -5.25 0.92 -0.03
C PRO A 27 -4.61 -0.43 0.28
N MET A 28 -3.87 -0.49 1.38
CA MET A 28 -3.31 -1.76 1.86
C MET A 28 -4.45 -2.59 2.44
N LEU A 29 -4.75 -3.72 1.82
CA LEU A 29 -5.70 -4.68 2.36
C LEU A 29 -4.94 -5.66 3.26
N SER A 30 -5.37 -5.75 4.52
CA SER A 30 -4.93 -6.80 5.44
C SER A 30 -6.01 -7.88 5.56
N VAL A 31 -5.63 -9.13 5.30
CA VAL A 31 -6.52 -10.30 5.40
C VAL A 31 -5.92 -11.31 6.37
N ARG A 32 -6.73 -11.86 7.27
CA ARG A 32 -6.29 -12.93 8.17
C ARG A 32 -6.04 -14.21 7.38
N ALA A 33 -4.87 -14.82 7.54
CA ALA A 33 -4.57 -16.12 6.93
C ALA A 33 -5.30 -17.24 7.70
N PRO A 34 -6.19 -18.02 7.05
CA PRO A 34 -6.96 -19.07 7.73
C PRO A 34 -6.11 -20.29 8.09
N SER A 35 -5.04 -20.56 7.35
CA SER A 35 -4.23 -21.79 7.47
C SER A 35 -2.91 -21.61 8.21
N VAL A 36 -2.60 -20.38 8.66
CA VAL A 36 -1.47 -20.11 9.57
C VAL A 36 -2.05 -19.68 10.91
N SER A 37 -2.86 -20.56 11.49
CA SER A 37 -3.20 -20.50 12.90
C SER A 37 -1.98 -20.90 13.71
N ALA A 38 -1.71 -20.12 14.77
CA ALA A 38 -0.63 -20.28 15.73
C ALA A 38 0.00 -21.69 15.80
N GLY A 39 1.33 -21.74 15.79
CA GLY A 39 2.08 -22.96 16.02
C GLY A 39 1.73 -23.62 17.37
N PRO A 40 2.28 -24.82 17.66
CA PRO A 40 1.88 -25.66 18.80
C PRO A 40 1.96 -24.99 20.19
N LEU A 41 2.58 -23.82 20.31
CA LEU A 41 2.69 -23.03 21.55
C LEU A 41 1.72 -21.84 21.61
N GLY A 42 0.76 -21.73 20.68
CA GLY A 42 -0.08 -20.54 20.56
C GLY A 42 0.66 -19.32 20.01
N THR A 43 1.89 -19.49 19.54
CA THR A 43 2.72 -18.43 18.96
C THR A 43 2.53 -18.34 17.46
N CYS A 44 2.37 -17.13 16.94
CA CYS A 44 2.41 -16.90 15.49
C CYS A 44 3.87 -16.82 15.05
N GLU A 45 4.30 -17.78 14.23
CA GLU A 45 5.65 -17.83 13.67
C GLU A 45 5.74 -16.85 12.48
N CYS A 46 6.38 -15.69 12.68
CA CYS A 46 6.46 -14.64 11.67
C CYS A 46 7.04 -15.13 10.34
N ASN A 47 8.06 -15.99 10.37
CA ASN A 47 8.70 -16.49 9.15
C ASN A 47 7.75 -17.38 8.34
N SER A 48 7.08 -18.33 8.99
CA SER A 48 6.09 -19.19 8.32
C SER A 48 4.88 -18.41 7.82
N CYS A 49 4.40 -17.43 8.60
CA CYS A 49 3.33 -16.53 8.18
C CYS A 49 3.71 -15.74 6.93
N ASN A 50 4.90 -15.14 6.93
CA ASN A 50 5.38 -14.34 5.80
C ASN A 50 5.58 -15.20 4.54
N GLN A 51 6.18 -16.39 4.67
CA GLN A 51 6.32 -17.34 3.55
C GLN A 51 4.98 -17.79 2.97
N TYR A 52 4.00 -18.09 3.84
CA TYR A 52 2.65 -18.41 3.41
C TYR A 52 2.01 -17.26 2.63
N CYS A 53 2.10 -16.02 3.14
CA CYS A 53 1.53 -14.86 2.47
C CYS A 53 2.20 -14.62 1.11
N TYR A 54 3.54 -14.71 1.02
CA TYR A 54 4.25 -14.63 -0.27
C TYR A 54 3.80 -15.71 -1.26
N GLY A 55 3.62 -16.95 -0.79
CA GLY A 55 3.11 -18.04 -1.63
C GLY A 55 1.68 -17.84 -2.14
N ASN A 56 0.91 -16.95 -1.51
CA ASN A 56 -0.49 -16.66 -1.84
C ASN A 56 -0.69 -15.30 -2.54
N ASN A 57 0.33 -14.76 -3.21
CA ASN A 57 0.29 -13.47 -3.92
C ASN A 57 0.04 -12.24 -3.01
N TYR A 58 0.49 -12.31 -1.76
CA TYR A 58 0.55 -11.15 -0.87
C TYR A 58 1.97 -10.56 -0.87
N ILE A 59 2.10 -9.27 -0.59
CA ILE A 59 3.41 -8.59 -0.51
C ILE A 59 4.20 -8.94 0.76
N GLY A 60 3.53 -9.58 1.71
CA GLY A 60 4.11 -10.07 2.95
C GLY A 60 3.03 -10.37 3.98
N GLY A 61 3.46 -10.79 5.16
CA GLY A 61 2.57 -11.02 6.29
C GLY A 61 3.22 -10.69 7.62
N PHE A 62 2.39 -10.39 8.61
CA PHE A 62 2.81 -10.12 9.97
C PHE A 62 1.95 -10.88 10.97
N CYS A 63 2.53 -11.15 12.13
CA CYS A 63 1.84 -11.76 13.24
C CYS A 63 1.25 -10.69 14.15
N TYR A 64 -0.03 -10.82 14.48
CA TYR A 64 -0.67 -10.02 15.52
C TYR A 64 -1.33 -10.96 16.51
N SER A 65 -0.85 -10.92 17.76
CA SER A 65 -1.19 -11.88 18.80
C SER A 65 -0.87 -13.32 18.34
N THR A 66 -1.88 -14.16 18.14
CA THR A 66 -1.76 -15.56 17.73
C THR A 66 -2.11 -15.79 16.25
N SER A 67 -2.31 -14.71 15.50
CA SER A 67 -2.87 -14.75 14.15
C SER A 67 -1.95 -14.14 13.11
N CYS A 68 -1.87 -14.81 11.97
CA CYS A 68 -1.16 -14.33 10.79
C CYS A 68 -2.07 -13.43 9.94
N TYR A 69 -1.56 -12.27 9.53
CA TYR A 69 -2.23 -11.32 8.64
C TYR A 69 -1.37 -11.11 7.40
N CYS A 70 -1.96 -11.33 6.23
CA CYS A 70 -1.32 -11.06 4.96
C CYS A 70 -1.72 -9.67 4.43
N VAL A 71 -0.77 -8.98 3.81
CA VAL A 71 -0.96 -7.64 3.25
C VAL A 71 -0.88 -7.70 1.73
N LYS A 72 -1.78 -7.04 1.02
CA LYS A 72 -1.69 -6.82 -0.43
C LYS A 72 -2.10 -5.40 -0.78
N TYR A 73 -1.66 -4.93 -1.94
CA TYR A 73 -2.29 -3.78 -2.58
C TYR A 73 -3.70 -4.18 -3.03
N GLN A 74 -4.69 -3.36 -2.72
CA GLN A 74 -6.02 -3.53 -3.29
C GLN A 74 -6.10 -2.97 -4.71
#